data_AF-A0A922X6V8-F1
#
_entry.id   AF-A0A922X6V8-F1
#
_cell.length_a   1.000
_cell.length_b   1.000
_cell.length_c   1.000
_cell.angle_alpha   90.00
_cell.angle_beta   90.00
_cell.angle_gamma   90.00
#
_symmetry.space_group_name_H-M   'P 1'
#
loop_
_entity.id
_entity.type
_entity.pdbx_description
1 polymer ?
#
loop_
_entity_poly.entity_id
_entity_poly.type
_entity_poly.pdbx_seq_one_letter_code
_entity_poly.pdbx_strand_id
1 'polypeptide(L)'
;DKKTISQIATEMGELSGLARDGKLPPTAMQGATFTISSLGGIGGTNFTPIINAPELAILGLSKSAMKPVWDGSSFQPRLMLPMSLSYDHRVIDGAGAARFAAYLADVLADLRKTLL
;
A
#
# COMPACT_ATOMS: atom_id res chain seq x y z
N ASP A 1 -7.43 2.36 12.58
CA ASP A 1 -8.62 1.53 12.30
C ASP A 1 -9.95 2.26 12.56
N LYS A 2 -10.02 3.31 13.39
CA LYS A 2 -11.27 4.01 13.73
C LYS A 2 -11.82 5.04 12.73
N LYS A 3 -11.12 5.28 11.62
CA LYS A 3 -11.45 6.37 10.67
C LYS A 3 -12.18 5.81 9.44
N THR A 4 -13.11 6.58 8.89
CA THR A 4 -13.73 6.28 7.60
C THR A 4 -12.77 6.58 6.45
N ILE A 5 -13.05 6.03 5.27
CA ILE A 5 -12.28 6.31 4.05
C ILE A 5 -12.27 7.81 3.73
N SER A 6 -13.39 8.50 3.92
CA SER A 6 -13.49 9.94 3.67
C SER A 6 -12.63 10.75 4.65
N GLN A 7 -12.62 10.39 5.94
CA GLN A 7 -11.76 11.03 6.93
C GLN A 7 -10.28 10.85 6.58
N ILE A 8 -9.88 9.63 6.19
CA ILE A 8 -8.52 9.34 5.76
C ILE A 8 -8.15 10.21 4.53
N ALA A 9 -9.02 10.31 3.54
CA ALA A 9 -8.77 11.11 2.34
C ALA A 9 -8.58 12.60 2.65
N THR A 10 -9.43 13.16 3.51
CA THR A 10 -9.31 14.56 3.96
C THR A 10 -7.98 14.81 4.68
N GLU A 11 -7.67 14.00 5.69
CA GLU A 11 -6.43 14.14 6.47
C GLU A 11 -5.17 13.95 5.62
N MET A 12 -5.18 12.99 4.70
CA MET A 12 -4.07 12.79 3.76
C MET A 12 -3.85 14.03 2.89
N GLY A 13 -4.92 14.68 2.43
CA GLY A 13 -4.84 15.91 1.66
C GLY A 13 -4.22 17.06 2.46
N GLU A 14 -4.67 17.24 3.70
CA GLU A 14 -4.16 18.27 4.61
C GLU A 14 -2.67 18.06 4.93
N LEU A 15 -2.29 16.85 5.34
CA LEU A 15 -0.90 16.51 5.66
C LEU A 15 0.01 16.64 4.43
N SER A 16 -0.46 16.22 3.25
CA SER A 16 0.29 16.36 2.00
C SER A 16 0.51 17.83 1.63
N GLY A 17 -0.48 18.70 1.88
CA GLY A 17 -0.35 20.15 1.69
C GLY A 17 0.70 20.74 2.62
N LEU A 18 0.61 20.45 3.92
CA LEU A 18 1.60 20.90 4.91
C LEU A 18 3.02 20.41 4.58
N ALA A 19 3.17 19.17 4.12
CA ALA A 19 4.46 18.62 3.73
C ALA A 19 5.07 19.37 2.54
N ARG A 20 4.28 19.66 1.50
CA ARG A 20 4.72 20.43 0.32
C ARG A 20 5.12 21.86 0.67
N ASP A 21 4.41 22.47 1.61
CA ASP A 21 4.69 23.81 2.11
C ASP A 21 5.84 23.85 3.14
N GLY A 22 6.39 22.70 3.54
CA GLY A 22 7.44 22.60 4.56
C GLY A 22 6.95 22.91 5.99
N LYS A 23 5.64 22.83 6.23
CA LYS A 23 4.97 23.18 7.51
C LYS A 23 4.49 21.95 8.29
N LEU A 24 4.84 20.74 7.84
CA LEU A 24 4.43 19.52 8.53
C LEU A 24 5.15 19.43 9.89
N PRO A 25 4.41 19.37 11.02
CA PRO A 25 5.04 19.34 12.32
C PRO A 25 5.74 17.98 12.55
N PRO A 26 6.85 17.95 13.29
CA PRO A 26 7.56 16.70 13.60
C PRO A 26 6.69 15.63 14.28
N THR A 27 5.71 16.06 15.08
CA THR A 27 4.76 15.18 15.76
C THR A 27 3.87 14.39 14.78
N ALA A 28 3.62 14.92 13.58
CA ALA A 28 2.87 14.22 12.54
C ALA A 28 3.72 13.19 11.77
N MET A 29 5.04 13.17 11.97
CA MET A 29 5.98 12.23 11.34
C MET A 29 6.44 11.11 12.28
N GLN A 30 5.86 11.02 13.48
CA GLN A 30 6.27 10.07 14.53
C GLN A 30 5.17 9.07 14.84
N GLY A 31 5.56 7.90 15.39
CA GLY A 31 4.63 6.90 15.89
C GLY A 31 3.94 6.04 14.81
N ALA A 32 4.42 6.08 13.57
CA ALA A 32 3.96 5.19 12.52
C ALA A 32 4.31 3.73 12.85
N THR A 33 3.40 2.81 12.51
CA THR A 33 3.60 1.36 12.67
C THR A 33 3.85 0.65 11.34
N PHE A 34 3.51 1.31 10.24
CA PHE A 34 3.60 0.79 8.88
C PHE A 34 3.59 1.95 7.87
N THR A 35 4.34 1.80 6.78
CA THR A 35 4.46 2.82 5.75
C THR A 35 3.90 2.33 4.42
N ILE A 36 3.20 3.22 3.71
CA ILE A 36 2.80 3.04 2.31
C ILE A 36 3.57 4.05 1.45
N SER A 37 4.29 3.56 0.45
CA SER A 37 5.00 4.37 -0.54
C SER A 37 4.35 4.16 -1.91
N SER A 38 3.72 5.20 -2.45
CA SER A 38 3.02 5.13 -3.74
C SER A 38 3.75 5.94 -4.80
N LEU A 39 4.21 5.26 -5.85
CA LEU A 39 4.84 5.84 -7.03
C LEU A 39 3.94 5.76 -8.27
N GLY A 40 2.67 5.37 -8.08
CA GLY A 40 1.72 5.15 -9.18
C GLY A 40 1.45 6.40 -10.04
N GLY A 41 1.61 7.60 -9.46
CA GLY A 41 1.50 8.87 -10.19
C GLY A 41 2.69 9.18 -11.12
N ILE A 42 3.84 8.52 -10.94
CA ILE A 42 5.04 8.72 -11.76
C ILE A 42 5.14 7.59 -12.79
N GLY A 43 5.11 6.34 -12.35
CA GLY A 43 5.32 5.18 -13.22
C GLY A 43 5.99 4.02 -12.49
N GLY A 44 6.67 3.17 -13.26
CA GLY A 44 7.34 1.98 -12.74
C GLY A 44 6.46 0.73 -12.71
N THR A 45 7.11 -0.42 -12.72
CA THR A 45 6.46 -1.74 -12.69
C THR A 45 6.48 -2.33 -11.30
N ASN A 46 7.65 -2.36 -10.64
CA ASN A 46 7.86 -2.77 -9.26
C ASN A 46 9.08 -2.02 -8.70
N PHE A 47 9.22 -1.99 -7.38
CA PHE A 47 10.43 -1.50 -6.72
C PHE A 47 10.58 -2.20 -5.36
N THR A 48 11.78 -2.17 -4.79
CA THR A 48 12.07 -2.75 -3.47
C THR A 48 12.16 -1.63 -2.44
N PRO A 49 11.04 -1.22 -1.79
CA PRO A 49 11.06 -0.14 -0.80
C PRO A 49 11.97 -0.48 0.39
N ILE A 50 12.62 0.52 0.95
CA ILE A 50 13.43 0.37 2.17
C ILE A 50 12.54 0.61 3.39
N ILE A 51 12.65 -0.27 4.38
CA ILE A 51 11.87 -0.19 5.62
C ILE A 51 12.26 1.07 6.40
N ASN A 52 11.26 1.82 6.87
CA ASN A 52 11.45 2.97 7.74
C ASN A 52 11.59 2.52 9.20
N ALA A 53 12.81 2.13 9.62
CA ALA A 53 13.04 1.68 10.99
C ALA A 53 12.62 2.77 12.01
N PRO A 54 11.93 2.43 13.12
CA PRO A 54 11.79 1.09 13.70
C PRO A 54 10.58 0.26 13.22
N GLU A 55 9.90 0.65 12.15
CA GLU A 55 8.84 -0.17 11.55
C GLU A 55 9.40 -1.50 11.00
N LEU A 56 8.53 -2.49 10.84
CA LEU A 56 8.93 -3.84 10.43
C LEU A 56 8.62 -4.17 8.97
N ALA A 57 7.80 -3.34 8.30
CA ALA A 57 7.41 -3.56 6.91
C ALA A 57 6.97 -2.26 6.24
N ILE A 58 7.06 -2.24 4.91
CA ILE A 58 6.64 -1.13 4.05
C ILE A 58 6.02 -1.68 2.77
N LEU A 59 4.90 -1.08 2.35
CA LEU A 59 4.21 -1.42 1.10
C LEU A 59 4.53 -0.40 0.00
N GLY A 60 5.14 -0.87 -1.08
CA GLY A 60 5.33 -0.13 -2.31
C GLY A 60 4.19 -0.36 -3.30
N LEU A 61 3.62 0.71 -3.85
CA LEU A 61 2.59 0.68 -4.90
C LEU A 61 3.12 1.31 -6.18
N SER A 62 3.07 0.56 -7.28
CA SER A 62 3.49 1.03 -8.61
C SER A 62 2.29 1.36 -9.49
N LYS A 63 2.53 1.85 -10.71
CA LYS A 63 1.46 2.26 -11.63
C LYS A 63 0.59 1.06 -12.02
N SER A 64 -0.72 1.18 -11.81
CA SER A 64 -1.68 0.20 -12.29
C SER A 64 -1.73 0.18 -13.81
N ALA A 65 -1.92 -1.00 -14.38
CA ALA A 65 -2.04 -1.19 -15.83
C ALA A 65 -3.09 -2.25 -16.15
N MET A 66 -3.73 -2.09 -17.30
CA MET A 66 -4.60 -3.14 -17.84
C MET A 66 -3.73 -4.31 -18.31
N LYS A 67 -3.98 -5.50 -17.74
CA LYS A 67 -3.28 -6.74 -18.11
C LYS A 67 -4.28 -7.84 -18.42
N PRO A 68 -3.97 -8.75 -19.37
CA PRO A 68 -4.76 -9.95 -19.57
C PRO A 68 -4.56 -10.90 -18.37
N VAL A 69 -5.66 -11.30 -17.74
CA VAL A 69 -5.67 -12.30 -16.65
C VAL A 69 -6.55 -13.46 -17.09
N TRP A 70 -6.01 -14.67 -16.99
CA TRP A 70 -6.74 -15.89 -17.33
C TRP A 70 -7.82 -16.19 -16.29
N ASP A 71 -9.07 -16.37 -16.74
CA ASP A 71 -10.21 -16.69 -15.87
C ASP A 71 -10.48 -18.20 -15.74
N GLY A 72 -9.68 -19.04 -16.40
CA GLY A 72 -9.93 -20.48 -16.54
C GLY A 72 -10.33 -20.90 -17.96
N SER A 73 -10.81 -19.95 -18.78
CA SER A 73 -11.35 -20.20 -20.13
C SER A 73 -10.88 -19.19 -21.18
N SER A 74 -10.67 -17.94 -20.79
CA SER A 74 -10.26 -16.86 -21.69
C SER A 74 -9.47 -15.79 -20.93
N PHE A 75 -8.78 -14.91 -21.68
CA PHE A 75 -8.08 -13.77 -21.09
C PHE A 75 -9.04 -12.60 -20.92
N GLN A 76 -9.18 -12.15 -19.68
CA GLN A 76 -9.97 -10.97 -19.32
C GLN A 76 -9.05 -9.77 -19.08
N PRO A 77 -9.37 -8.59 -19.62
CA PRO A 77 -8.65 -7.37 -19.27
C PRO A 77 -8.97 -6.98 -17.82
N ARG A 78 -7.97 -7.00 -16.93
CA ARG A 78 -8.10 -6.58 -15.52
C ARG A 78 -7.13 -5.46 -15.18
N LEU A 79 -7.60 -4.49 -14.38
CA LEU A 79 -6.74 -3.44 -13.85
C LEU A 79 -5.89 -4.05 -12.73
N MET A 80 -4.60 -4.23 -12.99
CA MET A 80 -3.68 -4.85 -12.05
C MET A 80 -2.82 -3.78 -11.39
N LEU A 81 -2.81 -3.78 -10.06
CA LEU A 81 -1.95 -2.93 -9.22
C LEU A 81 -0.73 -3.76 -8.76
N PRO A 82 0.49 -3.44 -9.22
CA PRO A 82 1.68 -4.09 -8.69
C PRO A 82 1.98 -3.61 -7.26
N MET A 83 2.19 -4.57 -6.36
CA MET A 83 2.49 -4.33 -4.95
C MET A 83 3.83 -4.96 -4.60
N SER A 84 4.65 -4.26 -3.81
CA SER A 84 5.95 -4.73 -3.36
C SER A 84 6.06 -4.57 -1.86
N LEU A 85 6.07 -5.68 -1.13
CA LEU A 85 6.17 -5.69 0.33
C LEU A 85 7.62 -5.99 0.73
N SER A 86 8.29 -5.00 1.34
CA SER A 86 9.55 -5.24 2.04
C SER A 86 9.27 -5.40 3.53
N TYR A 87 9.94 -6.36 4.16
CA TYR A 87 9.72 -6.72 5.55
C TYR A 87 11.02 -7.15 6.22
N ASP A 88 11.11 -6.94 7.53
CA ASP A 88 12.25 -7.34 8.34
C ASP A 88 12.17 -8.84 8.62
N HIS A 89 12.97 -9.63 7.90
CA HIS A 89 12.94 -11.08 8.00
C HIS A 89 13.43 -11.61 9.37
N ARG A 90 14.02 -10.75 10.21
CA ARG A 90 14.35 -11.09 11.61
C ARG A 90 13.09 -11.26 12.46
N VAL A 91 11.98 -10.65 12.05
CA VAL A 91 10.72 -10.63 12.81
C VAL A 91 9.57 -11.28 12.04
N ILE A 92 9.51 -11.10 10.72
CA ILE A 92 8.44 -11.61 9.86
C ILE A 92 8.99 -12.69 8.94
N ASP A 93 8.42 -13.89 8.98
CA ASP A 93 8.80 -14.95 8.05
C ASP A 93 8.18 -14.74 6.65
N GLY A 94 8.76 -15.41 5.64
CA GLY A 94 8.27 -15.29 4.26
C GLY A 94 6.81 -15.75 4.10
N ALA A 95 6.37 -16.73 4.90
CA ALA A 95 4.99 -17.21 4.85
C ALA A 95 4.00 -16.16 5.39
N GLY A 96 4.35 -15.46 6.48
CA GLY A 96 3.58 -14.35 7.03
C GLY A 96 3.48 -13.18 6.05
N ALA A 97 4.60 -12.80 5.45
CA ALA A 97 4.63 -11.75 4.43
C ALA A 97 3.78 -12.10 3.20
N ALA A 98 3.89 -13.33 2.69
CA ALA A 98 3.10 -13.80 1.55
C ALA A 98 1.59 -13.82 1.86
N ARG A 99 1.21 -14.32 3.05
CA ARG A 99 -0.19 -14.31 3.50
C ARG A 99 -0.74 -12.90 3.62
N PHE A 100 0.03 -11.95 4.17
CA PHE A 100 -0.37 -10.56 4.25
C PHE A 100 -0.62 -9.96 2.86
N ALA A 101 0.31 -10.14 1.92
CA ALA A 101 0.17 -9.61 0.56
C ALA A 101 -1.03 -10.24 -0.19
N ALA A 102 -1.25 -11.54 -0.02
CA ALA A 102 -2.39 -12.23 -0.62
C ALA A 102 -3.73 -11.75 -0.03
N TYR A 103 -3.80 -11.59 1.30
CA TYR A 103 -4.97 -11.05 1.97
C TYR A 103 -5.28 -9.62 1.52
N LEU A 104 -4.26 -8.75 1.46
CA LEU A 104 -4.45 -7.37 1.00
C LEU A 104 -4.93 -7.34 -0.45
N ALA A 105 -4.39 -8.17 -1.34
CA ALA A 105 -4.85 -8.27 -2.72
C ALA A 105 -6.32 -8.69 -2.80
N ASP A 106 -6.73 -9.62 -1.94
CA ASP A 106 -8.10 -10.12 -1.87
C ASP A 106 -9.09 -9.04 -1.37
N VAL A 107 -8.69 -8.27 -0.35
CA VAL A 107 -9.47 -7.11 0.14
C VAL A 107 -9.58 -6.02 -0.91
N LEU A 108 -8.51 -5.73 -1.67
CA LEU A 108 -8.54 -4.74 -2.74
C LEU A 108 -9.38 -5.18 -3.94
N ALA A 109 -9.47 -6.49 -4.19
CA ALA A 109 -10.34 -7.04 -5.23
C ALA A 109 -11.83 -6.94 -4.85
N ASP A 110 -12.15 -6.96 -3.55
CA ASP A 110 -13.51 -6.80 -3.04
C ASP A 110 -13.54 -6.08 -1.67
N LEU A 111 -13.70 -4.76 -1.70
CA LEU A 111 -13.69 -3.92 -0.49
C LEU A 111 -14.81 -4.25 0.51
N ARG A 112 -15.86 -4.97 0.10
CA ARG A 112 -16.94 -5.40 1.02
C ARG A 112 -16.41 -6.33 2.11
N LYS A 113 -15.27 -6.99 1.89
CA LYS A 113 -14.57 -7.82 2.89
C LYS A 113 -14.10 -7.03 4.10
N THR A 114 -14.02 -5.70 4.03
CA THR A 114 -13.68 -4.85 5.18
C THR A 114 -14.85 -4.59 6.12
N LEU A 115 -16.08 -5.00 5.75
CA LEU A 115 -17.30 -4.82 6.55
C LEU A 115 -17.67 -6.07 7.37
N LEU A 116 -16.92 -7.17 7.22
CA LEU A 116 -17.09 -8.45 7.92
C LEU A 116 -16.11 -8.54 9.09
#